data_AF-A0A7K3DNB0-F1
#
_entry.id   AF-A0A7K3DNB0-F1
#
_cell.length_a   1.000
_cell.length_b   1.000
_cell.length_c   1.000
_cell.angle_alpha   90.00
_cell.angle_beta   90.00
_cell.angle_gamma   90.00
#
_symmetry.space_group_name_H-M   'P 1'
#
loop_
_entity.id
_entity.type
_entity.pdbx_description
1 polymer ?
#
loop_
_entity_poly.entity_id
_entity_poly.type
_entity_poly.pdbx_seq_one_letter_code
_entity_poly.pdbx_strand_id
1 'polypeptide(L)'
;MAAVFGRRLRRGAVTAAVAAVAVAALSASQAPGVTTPQADNGRSAADRSDDGSSPDGASGPDYYTDLPKLNSPTDDPTASPGGGAKDTEAGIPATVLDAYKKAEAALATSKPGCNVSWELLAAIGKVESGQASGGNVDANGDTIDPIKGPPLNGKGFAHIKDTDGGLYDGDTVYDRAVGPMQFIPSTWEWAGRDGNGDGKKDPNNIYDAALATGHYLCRADRDLSDAGDLNKAILSYNNSSDYLATVLSWFEFYRKGAHEVPDGSGVLPRHPSSGGGSTPSPSPTPGSGGGSASPSPTHPSGPDKPSKPTDPSKPTDPSKPTDPSDPSDPSDPSDPPSTSPTQSVTELGDADTGRLSAMAGDAFAEKVAVRATNAKGKGVATVKIRFAVVGDTDAAFSGGAKSVVATTNSSGTATAPALTAGEKTGRFTVRATVVGRTLAGLDYTADVTARAADKLVRVGDDELSCVAGEEFADPVTVKATYKGAAADGVAATATLITSADDATEADKGPYFKDADGKTVRTWKDLKTADDGTLRLPKLYADDATGTFLLRITTTGGATLTVELKVTAAPSDGASESPSASASPSA
;
A
#
# COMPACT_ATOMS: atom_id res chain seq x y z
N MET A 1 -61.59 -22.76 22.93
CA MET A 1 -60.75 -23.59 23.83
C MET A 1 -59.79 -24.38 22.97
N ALA A 2 -58.51 -24.31 23.30
CA ALA A 2 -57.40 -24.91 22.57
C ALA A 2 -57.34 -26.45 22.70
N ALA A 3 -56.77 -27.12 21.70
CA ALA A 3 -55.87 -28.27 21.91
C ALA A 3 -55.06 -28.58 20.64
N VAL A 4 -53.79 -28.88 20.87
CA VAL A 4 -52.68 -29.12 19.94
C VAL A 4 -52.52 -30.62 19.68
N PHE A 5 -52.28 -31.04 18.44
CA PHE A 5 -51.59 -32.29 18.01
C PHE A 5 -51.25 -32.12 16.51
N GLY A 6 -50.15 -32.57 15.91
CA GLY A 6 -49.00 -33.39 16.29
C GLY A 6 -47.96 -33.32 15.16
N ARG A 7 -46.66 -33.32 15.47
CA ARG A 7 -45.73 -34.46 15.38
C ARG A 7 -45.34 -34.96 13.97
N ARG A 8 -44.03 -34.81 13.72
CA ARG A 8 -43.02 -35.79 13.26
C ARG A 8 -42.81 -36.01 11.75
N LEU A 9 -41.53 -35.89 11.35
CA LEU A 9 -40.66 -36.87 10.65
C LEU A 9 -39.20 -36.33 10.86
N ARG A 10 -38.17 -36.96 11.46
CA ARG A 10 -37.42 -38.23 11.22
C ARG A 10 -37.06 -38.39 9.73
N ARG A 11 -35.82 -38.56 9.23
CA ARG A 11 -34.47 -39.07 9.62
C ARG A 11 -33.47 -38.39 8.64
N GLY A 12 -32.14 -38.42 8.71
CA GLY A 12 -31.18 -39.32 9.35
C GLY A 12 -29.73 -38.83 9.11
N ALA A 13 -28.80 -39.57 9.70
CA ALA A 13 -27.37 -39.29 9.89
C ALA A 13 -26.48 -39.48 8.65
N VAL A 14 -25.31 -38.81 8.60
CA VAL A 14 -23.98 -39.42 8.30
C VAL A 14 -22.87 -38.58 8.96
N THR A 15 -21.95 -39.29 9.63
CA THR A 15 -20.69 -38.88 10.26
C THR A 15 -19.53 -38.78 9.26
N ALA A 16 -18.58 -37.85 9.44
CA ALA A 16 -17.18 -38.04 9.10
C ALA A 16 -16.27 -37.10 9.93
N ALA A 17 -15.28 -37.69 10.59
CA ALA A 17 -14.19 -37.03 11.32
C ALA A 17 -12.95 -36.90 10.44
N VAL A 18 -12.01 -36.00 10.77
CA VAL A 18 -10.57 -36.27 11.00
C VAL A 18 -9.76 -34.96 11.15
N ALA A 19 -9.03 -34.93 12.29
CA ALA A 19 -7.73 -34.34 12.61
C ALA A 19 -7.34 -32.92 12.18
N ALA A 20 -7.27 -32.03 13.16
CA ALA A 20 -6.32 -30.91 13.20
C ALA A 20 -5.02 -31.36 13.87
N VAL A 21 -3.90 -31.21 13.19
CA VAL A 21 -2.54 -31.23 13.77
C VAL A 21 -1.97 -29.84 13.51
N ALA A 22 -1.72 -29.08 14.57
CA ALA A 22 -0.86 -27.89 14.51
C ALA A 22 0.32 -28.12 15.46
N VAL A 23 1.50 -28.20 14.86
CA VAL A 23 2.79 -28.26 15.54
C VAL A 23 3.02 -26.92 16.24
N ALA A 24 3.38 -26.99 17.51
CA ALA A 24 3.85 -25.88 18.32
C ALA A 24 5.32 -25.55 18.02
N ALA A 25 5.78 -24.43 18.61
CA ALA A 25 7.17 -23.96 18.75
C ALA A 25 7.66 -23.16 17.53
N LEU A 26 8.43 -22.06 17.61
CA LEU A 26 9.22 -21.44 18.68
C LEU A 26 9.84 -20.10 18.18
N SER A 27 10.16 -19.21 19.13
CA SER A 27 11.25 -18.20 19.12
C SER A 27 11.05 -16.92 18.28
N ALA A 28 10.99 -15.70 18.81
CA ALA A 28 11.78 -14.96 19.82
C ALA A 28 13.07 -14.29 19.28
N SER A 29 13.30 -13.06 19.79
CA SER A 29 14.56 -12.27 19.80
C SER A 29 14.88 -11.55 18.47
N GLN A 30 15.30 -10.27 18.39
CA GLN A 30 15.91 -9.33 19.34
C GLN A 30 15.51 -7.89 18.96
N ALA A 31 15.41 -7.00 19.95
CA ALA A 31 15.56 -5.55 19.75
C ALA A 31 16.55 -5.03 20.80
N PRO A 32 17.65 -4.36 20.43
CA PRO A 32 18.34 -3.44 21.30
C PRO A 32 17.62 -2.08 21.24
N GLY A 33 17.42 -1.49 22.43
CA GLY A 33 16.88 -0.15 22.56
C GLY A 33 17.89 0.94 22.20
N VAL A 34 17.38 2.16 22.06
CA VAL A 34 18.18 3.39 22.17
C VAL A 34 17.36 4.42 22.94
N THR A 35 17.89 4.87 24.07
CA THR A 35 17.57 6.17 24.66
C THR A 35 18.45 7.25 24.01
N THR A 36 17.86 8.43 23.91
CA THR A 36 18.29 9.69 23.28
C THR A 36 19.59 10.34 23.78
N PRO A 37 20.16 11.32 23.02
CA PRO A 37 21.48 11.93 23.25
C PRO A 37 21.45 13.26 24.03
N GLN A 38 22.59 13.64 24.63
CA GLN A 38 22.93 15.04 24.92
C GLN A 38 24.45 15.28 24.77
N ALA A 39 24.77 16.40 24.12
CA ALA A 39 26.08 16.83 23.62
C ALA A 39 27.02 17.43 24.70
N ASP A 40 28.35 17.34 24.50
CA ASP A 40 29.18 18.53 24.26
C ASP A 40 30.64 18.25 23.82
N ASN A 41 31.20 19.27 23.16
CA ASN A 41 32.44 19.39 22.38
C ASN A 41 33.80 19.03 23.04
N GLY A 42 34.72 18.50 22.23
CA GLY A 42 36.18 18.54 22.47
C GLY A 42 37.02 18.05 21.29
N ARG A 43 37.80 18.95 20.67
CA ARG A 43 38.73 18.70 19.54
C ARG A 43 40.00 17.95 19.98
N SER A 44 40.48 16.98 19.20
CA SER A 44 41.88 16.89 18.69
C SER A 44 42.16 15.59 17.92
N ALA A 45 43.18 15.66 17.06
CA ALA A 45 43.49 14.77 15.95
C ALA A 45 44.27 13.49 16.30
N ALA A 46 44.17 12.53 15.37
CA ALA A 46 45.09 11.46 14.98
C ALA A 46 45.67 10.53 16.07
N ASP A 47 45.29 9.24 16.04
CA ASP A 47 46.17 8.19 15.49
C ASP A 47 45.38 6.89 15.26
N ARG A 48 45.74 6.13 14.23
CA ARG A 48 45.17 4.80 13.93
C ARG A 48 46.00 3.74 14.65
N SER A 49 45.32 2.80 15.31
CA SER A 49 45.75 1.40 15.42
C SER A 49 44.53 0.55 15.77
N ASP A 50 44.20 -0.36 14.85
CA ASP A 50 43.26 -1.47 15.02
C ASP A 50 43.64 -2.36 16.20
N ASP A 51 42.65 -2.79 16.98
CA ASP A 51 42.51 -4.22 17.31
C ASP A 51 41.08 -4.55 17.77
N GLY A 52 40.53 -5.62 17.19
CA GLY A 52 39.81 -6.65 17.93
C GLY A 52 38.36 -6.43 18.36
N SER A 53 37.45 -6.82 17.45
CA SER A 53 36.19 -7.55 17.77
C SER A 53 35.01 -6.74 18.33
N SER A 54 34.08 -6.37 17.44
CA SER A 54 32.68 -6.05 17.80
C SER A 54 31.80 -7.31 17.74
N PRO A 55 30.76 -7.44 18.59
CA PRO A 55 29.93 -8.64 18.67
C PRO A 55 28.88 -8.66 17.55
N ASP A 56 28.78 -9.80 16.86
CA ASP A 56 27.84 -10.07 15.77
C ASP A 56 26.38 -9.86 16.17
N GLY A 57 25.75 -8.83 15.61
CA GLY A 57 24.30 -8.69 15.55
C GLY A 57 23.77 -9.50 14.35
N ALA A 58 22.77 -10.36 14.58
CA ALA A 58 22.15 -11.16 13.52
C ALA A 58 21.65 -10.23 12.39
N SER A 59 22.21 -10.41 11.18
CA SER A 59 21.89 -9.61 9.99
C SER A 59 20.60 -10.10 9.31
N GLY A 60 19.93 -9.23 8.55
CA GLY A 60 18.82 -9.60 7.65
C GLY A 60 19.27 -10.54 6.51
N PRO A 61 18.35 -11.00 5.63
CA PRO A 61 18.66 -11.96 4.55
C PRO A 61 19.85 -11.54 3.68
N ASP A 62 20.49 -12.50 2.99
CA ASP A 62 21.63 -12.22 2.09
C ASP A 62 21.31 -11.12 1.07
N TYR A 63 22.15 -10.08 1.07
CA TYR A 63 22.16 -8.99 0.10
C TYR A 63 23.58 -8.78 -0.44
N TYR A 64 23.70 -8.11 -1.58
CA TYR A 64 24.99 -7.74 -2.18
C TYR A 64 25.58 -6.50 -1.51
N THR A 65 26.86 -6.59 -1.15
CA THR A 65 27.60 -5.54 -0.42
C THR A 65 28.50 -4.70 -1.32
N ASP A 66 28.52 -5.01 -2.63
CA ASP A 66 29.31 -4.28 -3.60
C ASP A 66 28.91 -2.80 -3.64
N LEU A 67 29.90 -1.91 -3.51
CA LEU A 67 29.71 -0.48 -3.70
C LEU A 67 29.89 -0.10 -5.18
N PRO A 68 29.19 0.94 -5.68
CA PRO A 68 29.46 1.47 -7.02
C PRO A 68 30.90 1.96 -7.12
N LYS A 69 31.55 1.79 -8.27
CA LYS A 69 32.90 2.34 -8.46
C LYS A 69 32.86 3.86 -8.34
N LEU A 70 33.71 4.39 -7.46
CA LEU A 70 33.93 5.83 -7.37
C LEU A 70 34.88 6.24 -8.49
N ASN A 71 34.38 7.04 -9.43
CA ASN A 71 35.24 7.74 -10.39
C ASN A 71 36.19 8.65 -9.59
N SER A 72 37.46 8.24 -9.52
CA SER A 72 38.50 9.05 -8.90
C SER A 72 38.77 10.24 -9.84
N PRO A 73 38.77 11.51 -9.37
CA PRO A 73 39.16 12.64 -10.19
C PRO A 73 40.69 12.68 -10.34
N THR A 74 41.23 11.74 -11.12
CA THR A 74 42.59 11.81 -11.66
C THR A 74 42.62 10.98 -12.94
N ASP A 75 42.18 11.58 -14.04
CA ASP A 75 42.65 11.23 -15.37
C ASP A 75 43.05 12.51 -16.10
N ASP A 76 44.30 12.53 -16.55
CA ASP A 76 45.03 13.64 -17.14
C ASP A 76 44.36 14.26 -18.39
N PRO A 77 44.51 15.58 -18.63
CA PRO A 77 43.88 16.26 -19.75
C PRO A 77 44.68 16.10 -21.05
N THR A 78 44.85 14.86 -21.54
CA THR A 78 45.37 14.62 -22.90
C THR A 78 44.83 13.31 -23.49
N ALA A 79 43.59 13.31 -23.97
CA ALA A 79 43.12 12.40 -25.01
C ALA A 79 41.86 12.94 -25.72
N SER A 80 41.85 12.83 -27.05
CA SER A 80 40.84 13.30 -28.01
C SER A 80 39.46 12.61 -27.85
N PRO A 81 38.36 13.19 -28.39
CA PRO A 81 37.00 12.79 -28.06
C PRO A 81 36.58 11.50 -28.79
N GLY A 82 36.76 10.37 -28.12
CA GLY A 82 36.09 9.11 -28.40
C GLY A 82 35.09 8.81 -27.27
N GLY A 83 33.86 8.45 -27.63
CA GLY A 83 32.70 8.33 -26.72
C GLY A 83 33.04 7.73 -25.35
N GLY A 84 32.73 8.49 -24.31
CA GLY A 84 33.03 8.12 -22.92
C GLY A 84 32.50 6.73 -22.61
N ALA A 85 33.36 5.89 -22.06
CA ALA A 85 32.97 4.61 -21.49
C ALA A 85 31.88 4.90 -20.45
N LYS A 86 30.62 4.51 -20.75
CA LYS A 86 29.55 4.58 -19.77
C LYS A 86 29.91 3.62 -18.65
N ASP A 87 29.86 4.08 -17.40
CA ASP A 87 30.03 3.21 -16.24
C ASP A 87 29.06 2.04 -16.35
N THR A 88 29.56 0.83 -16.58
CA THR A 88 28.71 -0.35 -16.85
C THR A 88 27.80 -0.68 -15.67
N GLU A 89 28.17 -0.25 -14.46
CA GLU A 89 27.39 -0.36 -13.23
C GLU A 89 26.18 0.59 -13.18
N ALA A 90 26.18 1.65 -13.98
CA ALA A 90 25.05 2.55 -14.16
C ALA A 90 23.99 1.98 -15.12
N GLY A 91 24.26 0.84 -15.74
CA GLY A 91 23.30 0.12 -16.58
C GLY A 91 22.23 -0.57 -15.75
N ILE A 92 20.95 -0.24 -15.97
CA ILE A 92 19.79 -0.91 -15.38
C ILE A 92 19.02 -1.60 -16.51
N PRO A 93 18.68 -2.91 -16.37
CA PRO A 93 17.87 -3.63 -17.35
C PRO A 93 16.55 -2.92 -17.68
N ALA A 94 16.17 -2.92 -18.95
CA ALA A 94 15.03 -2.14 -19.46
C ALA A 94 13.72 -2.41 -18.73
N THR A 95 13.33 -3.67 -18.58
CA THR A 95 12.07 -4.04 -17.91
C THR A 95 12.11 -3.69 -16.42
N VAL A 96 13.27 -3.83 -15.79
CA VAL A 96 13.48 -3.50 -14.37
C VAL A 96 13.43 -1.98 -14.14
N LEU A 97 14.04 -1.19 -15.02
CA LEU A 97 14.01 0.27 -14.96
C LEU A 97 12.59 0.82 -15.18
N ASP A 98 11.85 0.25 -16.13
CA ASP A 98 10.44 0.60 -16.38
C ASP A 98 9.57 0.31 -15.15
N ALA A 99 9.77 -0.83 -14.50
CA ALA A 99 9.08 -1.18 -13.26
C ALA A 99 9.30 -0.17 -12.13
N TYR A 100 10.54 0.28 -11.91
CA TYR A 100 10.82 1.30 -10.89
C TYR A 100 10.17 2.65 -11.20
N LYS A 101 10.21 3.10 -12.45
CA LYS A 101 9.59 4.36 -12.88
C LYS A 101 8.06 4.30 -12.78
N LYS A 102 7.45 3.18 -13.15
CA LYS A 102 6.00 2.98 -12.97
C LYS A 102 5.61 2.94 -11.49
N ALA A 103 6.40 2.30 -10.64
CA ALA A 103 6.17 2.28 -9.20
C ALA A 103 6.22 3.69 -8.59
N GLU A 104 7.22 4.50 -8.96
CA GLU A 104 7.30 5.91 -8.58
C GLU A 104 6.04 6.68 -9.04
N ALA A 105 5.66 6.59 -10.31
CA ALA A 105 4.50 7.29 -10.85
C ALA A 105 3.18 6.89 -10.15
N ALA A 106 3.01 5.60 -9.88
CA ALA A 106 1.85 5.09 -9.14
C ALA A 106 1.81 5.61 -7.69
N LEU A 107 2.97 5.72 -7.04
CA LEU A 107 3.08 6.21 -5.67
C LEU A 107 3.01 7.73 -5.58
N ALA A 108 3.44 8.48 -6.58
CA ALA A 108 3.19 9.91 -6.67
C ALA A 108 1.69 10.22 -6.69
N THR A 109 0.89 9.34 -7.31
CA THR A 109 -0.57 9.48 -7.33
C THR A 109 -1.23 9.00 -6.04
N SER A 110 -0.86 7.82 -5.55
CA SER A 110 -1.52 7.18 -4.39
C SER A 110 -0.99 7.64 -3.02
N LYS A 111 0.23 8.17 -2.96
CA LYS A 111 0.92 8.68 -1.77
C LYS A 111 1.80 9.90 -2.10
N PRO A 112 1.20 11.03 -2.52
CA PRO A 112 1.94 12.21 -3.00
C PRO A 112 2.92 12.82 -1.98
N GLY A 113 2.70 12.63 -0.68
CA GLY A 113 3.61 13.12 0.37
C GLY A 113 4.83 12.23 0.65
N CYS A 114 4.91 11.05 0.03
CA CYS A 114 6.02 10.13 0.29
C CYS A 114 7.31 10.51 -0.45
N ASN A 115 7.22 11.12 -1.63
CA ASN A 115 8.39 11.50 -2.43
C ASN A 115 9.41 10.36 -2.65
N VAL A 116 8.95 9.10 -2.76
CA VAL A 116 9.82 7.99 -3.18
C VAL A 116 10.28 8.23 -4.61
N SER A 117 11.56 7.98 -4.88
CA SER A 117 12.10 8.08 -6.25
C SER A 117 12.46 6.73 -6.83
N TRP A 118 12.40 6.61 -8.16
CA TRP A 118 12.77 5.36 -8.85
C TRP A 118 14.24 4.98 -8.61
N GLU A 119 15.14 5.94 -8.39
CA GLU A 119 16.55 5.67 -8.07
C GLU A 119 16.70 4.96 -6.72
N LEU A 120 15.86 5.27 -5.73
CA LEU A 120 15.87 4.58 -4.45
C LEU A 120 15.43 3.12 -4.60
N LEU A 121 14.39 2.89 -5.42
CA LEU A 121 13.94 1.53 -5.75
C LEU A 121 15.03 0.75 -6.49
N ALA A 122 15.71 1.40 -7.44
CA ALA A 122 16.85 0.81 -8.15
C ALA A 122 18.02 0.50 -7.23
N ALA A 123 18.33 1.36 -6.25
CA ALA A 123 19.38 1.11 -5.28
C ALA A 123 19.08 -0.12 -4.41
N ILE A 124 17.85 -0.25 -3.93
CA ILE A 124 17.42 -1.43 -3.18
C ILE A 124 17.46 -2.67 -4.07
N GLY A 125 16.89 -2.64 -5.28
CA GLY A 125 16.91 -3.79 -6.19
C GLY A 125 18.31 -4.24 -6.61
N LYS A 126 19.27 -3.30 -6.71
CA LYS A 126 20.69 -3.61 -6.92
C LYS A 126 21.26 -4.42 -5.76
N VAL A 127 21.00 -3.97 -4.54
CA VAL A 127 21.49 -4.59 -3.30
C VAL A 127 20.80 -5.92 -3.03
N GLU A 128 19.50 -6.04 -3.25
CA GLU A 128 18.73 -7.25 -2.95
C GLU A 128 19.00 -8.40 -3.94
N SER A 129 19.05 -8.12 -5.24
CA SER A 129 19.12 -9.19 -6.26
C SER A 129 20.00 -8.88 -7.47
N GLY A 130 20.74 -7.77 -7.44
CA GLY A 130 21.53 -7.37 -8.61
C GLY A 130 20.65 -6.96 -9.79
N GLN A 131 19.52 -6.29 -9.53
CA GLN A 131 18.51 -5.92 -10.53
C GLN A 131 17.81 -7.15 -11.14
N ALA A 132 17.17 -7.99 -10.32
CA ALA A 132 16.51 -9.22 -10.78
C ALA A 132 17.46 -10.17 -11.51
N SER A 133 18.62 -10.46 -10.91
CA SER A 133 19.68 -11.27 -11.52
C SER A 133 20.16 -10.71 -12.86
N GLY A 134 20.38 -9.39 -12.93
CA GLY A 134 20.84 -8.71 -14.15
C GLY A 134 19.74 -8.52 -15.20
N GLY A 135 18.47 -8.54 -14.77
CA GLY A 135 17.29 -8.40 -15.61
C GLY A 135 16.91 -9.72 -16.26
N ASN A 136 17.09 -10.85 -15.57
CA ASN A 136 16.64 -12.16 -16.05
C ASN A 136 15.12 -12.30 -15.86
N VAL A 137 14.38 -11.43 -16.55
CA VAL A 137 12.92 -11.33 -16.53
C VAL A 137 12.38 -11.45 -17.95
N ASP A 138 11.14 -11.89 -18.08
CA ASP A 138 10.42 -11.85 -19.35
C ASP A 138 9.81 -10.46 -19.62
N ALA A 139 9.12 -10.32 -20.76
CA ALA A 139 8.50 -9.07 -21.17
C ALA A 139 7.35 -8.60 -20.25
N ASN A 140 6.75 -9.48 -19.45
CA ASN A 140 5.73 -9.15 -18.46
C ASN A 140 6.33 -8.79 -17.10
N GLY A 141 7.65 -8.94 -16.96
CA GLY A 141 8.39 -8.69 -15.74
C GLY A 141 8.53 -9.90 -14.81
N ASP A 142 8.12 -11.10 -15.24
CA ASP A 142 8.26 -12.30 -14.44
C ASP A 142 9.72 -12.76 -14.45
N THR A 143 10.31 -13.04 -13.29
CA THR A 143 11.66 -13.62 -13.23
C THR A 143 11.66 -15.00 -13.89
N ILE A 144 12.60 -15.23 -14.82
CA ILE A 144 12.72 -16.50 -15.54
C ILE A 144 13.02 -17.65 -14.57
N ASP A 145 13.86 -17.39 -13.57
CA ASP A 145 14.15 -18.29 -12.45
C ASP A 145 13.73 -17.62 -11.13
N PRO A 146 13.01 -18.32 -10.24
CA PRO A 146 12.67 -17.77 -8.92
C PRO A 146 13.91 -17.37 -8.13
N ILE A 147 13.93 -16.13 -7.66
CA ILE A 147 15.02 -15.60 -6.83
C ILE A 147 14.65 -15.87 -5.37
N LYS A 148 15.46 -16.68 -4.68
CA LYS A 148 15.21 -17.10 -3.30
C LYS A 148 16.45 -16.89 -2.44
N GLY A 149 16.27 -16.22 -1.30
CA GLY A 149 17.28 -16.07 -0.28
C GLY A 149 17.58 -17.36 0.49
N PRO A 150 18.57 -17.31 1.40
CA PRO A 150 18.85 -18.38 2.34
C PRO A 150 17.68 -18.58 3.33
N PRO A 151 17.53 -19.78 3.92
CA PRO A 151 16.57 -20.01 5.00
C PRO A 151 16.83 -19.08 6.19
N LEU A 152 15.78 -18.42 6.68
CA LEU A 152 15.83 -17.57 7.87
C LEU A 152 15.76 -18.43 9.14
N ASN A 153 16.78 -19.26 9.35
CA ASN A 153 16.81 -20.26 10.41
C ASN A 153 17.49 -19.79 11.71
N GLY A 154 17.92 -18.52 11.80
CA GLY A 154 18.65 -17.99 12.96
C GLY A 154 20.16 -18.22 12.94
N LYS A 155 20.73 -18.79 11.86
CA LYS A 155 22.19 -18.97 11.68
C LYS A 155 22.72 -17.96 10.67
N GLY A 156 23.24 -16.84 11.16
CA GLY A 156 23.71 -15.73 10.32
C GLY A 156 22.59 -14.81 9.81
N PHE A 157 21.33 -15.23 9.92
CA PHE A 157 20.15 -14.49 9.52
C PHE A 157 19.10 -14.41 10.64
N ALA A 158 18.05 -13.62 10.44
CA ALA A 158 16.86 -13.65 11.28
C ALA A 158 16.28 -15.09 11.42
N HIS A 159 15.62 -15.39 12.54
CA HIS A 159 14.90 -16.65 12.75
C HIS A 159 13.41 -16.46 12.47
N ILE A 160 12.96 -16.86 11.28
CA ILE A 160 11.58 -16.71 10.81
C ILE A 160 11.06 -18.07 10.36
N LYS A 161 10.07 -18.60 11.06
CA LYS A 161 9.36 -19.83 10.67
C LYS A 161 8.48 -19.58 9.46
N ASP A 162 8.17 -20.65 8.73
CA ASP A 162 7.21 -20.64 7.62
C ASP A 162 5.92 -19.88 7.99
N THR A 163 5.54 -18.92 7.15
CA THR A 163 4.34 -18.10 7.33
C THR A 163 3.28 -18.27 6.24
N ASP A 164 3.59 -18.97 5.15
CA ASP A 164 2.72 -19.08 3.98
C ASP A 164 2.46 -20.53 3.53
N GLY A 165 3.01 -21.52 4.24
CA GLY A 165 2.89 -22.94 3.89
C GLY A 165 3.84 -23.34 2.75
N GLY A 166 4.92 -22.58 2.54
CA GLY A 166 5.85 -22.73 1.41
C GLY A 166 5.27 -22.24 0.07
N LEU A 167 4.29 -21.34 0.09
CA LEU A 167 3.59 -20.88 -1.12
C LEU A 167 4.55 -20.17 -2.09
N TYR A 168 5.41 -19.28 -1.59
CA TYR A 168 6.28 -18.47 -2.44
C TYR A 168 7.71 -19.01 -2.56
N ASP A 169 8.23 -19.66 -1.52
CA ASP A 169 9.62 -20.15 -1.49
C ASP A 169 9.75 -21.68 -1.52
N GLY A 170 8.67 -22.43 -1.31
CA GLY A 170 8.66 -23.90 -1.25
C GLY A 170 9.25 -24.50 0.02
N ASP A 171 9.59 -23.69 1.03
CA ASP A 171 10.17 -24.13 2.30
C ASP A 171 9.11 -24.13 3.40
N THR A 172 8.68 -25.30 3.84
CA THR A 172 7.63 -25.44 4.86
C THR A 172 8.16 -25.41 6.30
N VAL A 173 9.42 -25.00 6.49
CA VAL A 173 10.07 -24.98 7.80
C VAL A 173 10.47 -23.56 8.19
N TYR A 174 11.17 -22.86 7.30
CA TYR A 174 11.62 -21.48 7.51
C TYR A 174 11.38 -20.64 6.26
N ASP A 175 10.85 -19.44 6.45
CA ASP A 175 10.69 -18.49 5.36
C ASP A 175 12.06 -18.12 4.75
N ARG A 176 12.04 -17.78 3.47
CA ARG A 176 13.13 -17.17 2.72
C ARG A 176 12.65 -15.85 2.15
N ALA A 177 13.58 -14.92 1.93
CA ALA A 177 13.29 -13.78 1.09
C ALA A 177 13.04 -14.24 -0.37
N VAL A 178 12.02 -13.68 -1.03
CA VAL A 178 11.56 -14.08 -2.36
C VAL A 178 11.53 -12.92 -3.35
N GLY A 179 11.84 -13.24 -4.61
CA GLY A 179 11.70 -12.33 -5.74
C GLY A 179 12.81 -11.29 -5.84
N PRO A 180 12.75 -10.43 -6.87
CA PRO A 180 13.82 -9.49 -7.18
C PRO A 180 13.99 -8.36 -6.14
N MET A 181 13.00 -8.16 -5.27
CA MET A 181 13.09 -7.22 -4.14
C MET A 181 13.16 -7.93 -2.78
N GLN A 182 13.38 -9.26 -2.77
CA GLN A 182 13.70 -10.06 -1.59
C GLN A 182 12.71 -9.88 -0.42
N PHE A 183 11.41 -9.92 -0.71
CA PHE A 183 10.38 -9.83 0.32
C PHE A 183 10.31 -11.11 1.15
N ILE A 184 10.12 -10.99 2.46
CA ILE A 184 9.74 -12.14 3.31
C ILE A 184 8.24 -12.42 3.09
N PRO A 185 7.77 -13.67 2.96
CA PRO A 185 6.36 -14.01 2.71
C PRO A 185 5.36 -13.28 3.61
N SER A 186 5.60 -13.23 4.92
CA SER A 186 4.77 -12.46 5.86
C SER A 186 4.75 -10.94 5.60
N THR A 187 5.81 -10.39 5.01
CA THR A 187 5.83 -8.99 4.57
C THR A 187 5.09 -8.82 3.24
N TRP A 188 5.26 -9.76 2.31
CA TRP A 188 4.56 -9.77 1.04
C TRP A 188 3.04 -9.77 1.22
N GLU A 189 2.52 -10.51 2.20
CA GLU A 189 1.08 -10.61 2.49
C GLU A 189 0.39 -9.23 2.58
N TRP A 190 1.04 -8.24 3.20
CA TRP A 190 0.48 -6.89 3.35
C TRP A 190 1.08 -5.86 2.39
N ALA A 191 2.35 -6.02 2.00
CA ALA A 191 3.06 -5.08 1.13
C ALA A 191 2.75 -5.32 -0.35
N GLY A 192 2.48 -6.55 -0.77
CA GLY A 192 2.31 -6.96 -2.16
C GLY A 192 1.26 -6.14 -2.91
N ARG A 193 1.61 -5.70 -4.12
CA ARG A 193 0.76 -4.90 -5.01
C ARG A 193 0.88 -5.45 -6.42
N ASP A 194 -0.22 -5.35 -7.16
CA ASP A 194 -0.28 -5.64 -8.59
C ASP A 194 0.25 -4.39 -9.32
N GLY A 195 1.47 -4.48 -9.83
CA GLY A 195 2.19 -3.40 -10.48
C GLY A 195 2.11 -3.43 -12.00
N ASN A 196 1.80 -4.59 -12.59
CA ASN A 196 1.63 -4.73 -14.04
C ASN A 196 0.14 -4.70 -14.49
N GLY A 197 -0.80 -4.76 -13.54
CA GLY A 197 -2.24 -4.67 -13.76
C GLY A 197 -2.88 -5.98 -14.25
N ASP A 198 -2.26 -7.13 -14.02
CA ASP A 198 -2.75 -8.43 -14.49
C ASP A 198 -3.76 -9.12 -13.54
N GLY A 199 -4.03 -8.48 -12.40
CA GLY A 199 -4.93 -8.97 -11.35
C GLY A 199 -4.29 -9.90 -10.33
N LYS A 200 -2.96 -10.12 -10.38
CA LYS A 200 -2.20 -10.96 -9.45
C LYS A 200 -1.18 -10.12 -8.68
N LYS A 201 -0.72 -10.69 -7.56
CA LYS A 201 0.36 -10.14 -6.75
C LYS A 201 1.43 -11.21 -6.62
N ASP A 202 2.39 -11.19 -7.51
CA ASP A 202 3.48 -12.17 -7.56
C ASP A 202 4.78 -11.54 -7.07
N PRO A 203 5.40 -12.05 -5.98
CA PRO A 203 6.69 -11.55 -5.54
C PRO A 203 7.78 -11.75 -6.59
N ASN A 204 7.61 -12.66 -7.54
CA ASN A 204 8.55 -12.91 -8.64
C ASN A 204 8.30 -12.03 -9.87
N ASN A 205 7.30 -11.15 -9.86
CA ASN A 205 7.13 -10.13 -10.90
C ASN A 205 7.79 -8.80 -10.47
N ILE A 206 8.66 -8.24 -11.31
CA ILE A 206 9.41 -7.02 -10.96
C ILE A 206 8.52 -5.78 -10.82
N TYR A 207 7.42 -5.66 -11.57
CA TYR A 207 6.49 -4.54 -11.43
C TYR A 207 5.78 -4.59 -10.08
N ASP A 208 5.31 -5.77 -9.69
CA ASP A 208 4.66 -6.01 -8.41
C ASP A 208 5.63 -5.77 -7.25
N ALA A 209 6.83 -6.33 -7.36
CA ALA A 209 7.87 -6.21 -6.34
C ALA A 209 8.36 -4.76 -6.18
N ALA A 210 8.53 -4.02 -7.28
CA ALA A 210 8.91 -2.60 -7.25
C ALA A 210 7.82 -1.75 -6.59
N LEU A 211 6.55 -1.93 -6.98
CA LEU A 211 5.42 -1.19 -6.39
C LEU A 211 5.22 -1.55 -4.92
N ALA A 212 5.36 -2.82 -4.56
CA ALA A 212 5.33 -3.28 -3.18
C ALA A 212 6.45 -2.66 -2.34
N THR A 213 7.68 -2.57 -2.88
CA THR A 213 8.83 -1.93 -2.23
C THR A 213 8.55 -0.46 -1.95
N GLY A 214 8.12 0.30 -2.96
CA GLY A 214 7.80 1.70 -2.75
C GLY A 214 6.64 1.88 -1.75
N HIS A 215 5.60 1.05 -1.83
CA HIS A 215 4.51 1.07 -0.84
C HIS A 215 5.01 0.78 0.59
N TYR A 216 5.94 -0.16 0.75
CA TYR A 216 6.56 -0.53 2.02
C TYR A 216 7.39 0.61 2.60
N LEU A 217 8.20 1.29 1.79
CA LEU A 217 9.02 2.43 2.22
C LEU A 217 8.16 3.61 2.64
N CYS A 218 7.11 3.90 1.86
CA CYS A 218 6.10 4.94 2.09
C CYS A 218 5.10 4.65 3.22
N ARG A 219 5.45 3.82 4.21
CA ARG A 219 4.57 3.55 5.36
C ARG A 219 4.77 4.61 6.45
N ALA A 220 3.77 4.72 7.34
CA ALA A 220 3.81 5.63 8.48
C ALA A 220 4.00 7.12 8.08
N ASP A 221 3.38 7.53 6.96
CA ASP A 221 3.37 8.91 6.45
C ASP A 221 4.77 9.55 6.30
N ARG A 222 5.79 8.71 6.08
CA ARG A 222 7.17 9.14 5.84
C ARG A 222 7.27 9.96 4.56
N ASP A 223 8.07 11.02 4.61
CA ASP A 223 8.54 11.77 3.45
C ASP A 223 9.99 11.35 3.15
N LEU A 224 10.21 10.62 2.06
CA LEU A 224 11.53 10.10 1.69
C LEU A 224 12.45 11.16 1.05
N SER A 225 11.96 12.40 0.88
CA SER A 225 12.83 13.55 0.62
C SER A 225 13.52 14.05 1.90
N ASP A 226 12.99 13.73 3.08
CA ASP A 226 13.65 13.95 4.37
C ASP A 226 14.66 12.84 4.65
N ALA A 227 15.90 13.23 4.97
CA ALA A 227 16.99 12.27 5.21
C ALA A 227 16.73 11.37 6.44
N GLY A 228 16.04 11.89 7.46
CA GLY A 228 15.71 11.12 8.66
C GLY A 228 14.70 10.02 8.36
N ASP A 229 13.65 10.34 7.62
CA ASP A 229 12.63 9.37 7.21
C ASP A 229 13.11 8.41 6.12
N LEU A 230 13.97 8.86 5.21
CA LEU A 230 14.68 8.00 4.26
C LEU A 230 15.51 6.93 4.99
N ASN A 231 16.35 7.35 5.95
CA ASN A 231 17.19 6.41 6.70
C ASN A 231 16.35 5.43 7.52
N LYS A 232 15.28 5.91 8.18
CA LYS A 232 14.33 5.03 8.88
C LYS A 232 13.63 4.07 7.91
N ALA A 233 13.36 4.47 6.67
CA ALA A 233 12.74 3.61 5.68
C ALA A 233 13.67 2.48 5.27
N ILE A 234 14.91 2.80 4.91
CA ILE A 234 15.93 1.82 4.51
C ILE A 234 16.27 0.87 5.67
N LEU A 235 16.54 1.39 6.88
CA LEU A 235 16.81 0.56 8.06
C LEU A 235 15.64 -0.32 8.46
N SER A 236 14.42 0.10 8.13
CA SER A 236 13.27 -0.72 8.40
C SER A 236 13.13 -1.89 7.42
N TYR A 237 13.68 -1.76 6.20
CA TYR A 237 13.78 -2.83 5.21
C TYR A 237 14.78 -3.90 5.67
N ASN A 238 15.98 -3.46 6.08
CA ASN A 238 16.99 -4.28 6.74
C ASN A 238 17.73 -3.44 7.79
N ASN A 239 17.68 -3.87 9.05
CA ASN A 239 18.19 -3.10 10.19
C ASN A 239 19.71 -3.27 10.36
N SER A 240 20.47 -2.87 9.34
CA SER A 240 21.93 -2.90 9.28
C SER A 240 22.47 -1.54 8.83
N SER A 241 23.48 -1.03 9.55
CA SER A 241 24.19 0.19 9.16
C SER A 241 24.92 0.02 7.83
N ASP A 242 25.46 -1.17 7.56
CA ASP A 242 26.19 -1.48 6.33
C ASP A 242 25.24 -1.55 5.14
N TYR A 243 24.05 -2.13 5.35
CA TYR A 243 22.98 -2.11 4.36
C TYR A 243 22.55 -0.68 4.04
N LEU A 244 22.30 0.14 5.07
CA LEU A 244 21.95 1.56 4.91
C LEU A 244 23.02 2.31 4.09
N ALA A 245 24.29 2.15 4.44
CA ALA A 245 25.40 2.80 3.74
C ALA A 245 25.51 2.34 2.28
N THR A 246 25.31 1.06 2.02
CA THR A 246 25.36 0.45 0.68
C THR A 246 24.22 0.97 -0.19
N VAL A 247 22.98 0.96 0.32
CA VAL A 247 21.80 1.48 -0.41
C VAL A 247 21.95 2.97 -0.68
N LEU A 248 22.37 3.78 0.30
CA LEU A 248 22.58 5.22 0.08
C LEU A 248 23.69 5.49 -0.95
N SER A 249 24.74 4.67 -0.99
CA SER A 249 25.80 4.80 -1.99
C SER A 249 25.28 4.53 -3.41
N TRP A 250 24.51 3.46 -3.61
CA TRP A 250 23.86 3.19 -4.89
C TRP A 250 22.80 4.22 -5.26
N PHE A 251 22.05 4.72 -4.28
CA PHE A 251 21.04 5.76 -4.49
C PHE A 251 21.68 7.04 -5.02
N GLU A 252 22.73 7.54 -4.37
CA GLU A 252 23.49 8.70 -4.85
C GLU A 252 24.20 8.44 -6.19
N PHE A 253 24.61 7.20 -6.46
CA PHE A 253 25.18 6.83 -7.75
C PHE A 253 24.14 6.93 -8.89
N TYR A 254 22.94 6.35 -8.71
CA TYR A 254 21.89 6.42 -9.73
C TYR A 254 21.33 7.84 -9.92
N ARG A 255 21.30 8.67 -8.88
CA ARG A 255 20.96 10.10 -8.98
C ARG A 255 21.93 10.91 -9.87
N LYS A 256 23.18 10.47 -10.01
CA LYS A 256 24.17 11.09 -10.91
C LYS A 256 23.97 10.67 -12.38
N GLY A 257 23.19 9.63 -12.62
CA GLY A 257 22.80 9.17 -13.95
C GLY A 257 22.88 7.66 -14.07
N ALA A 258 21.73 7.03 -14.33
CA ALA A 258 21.64 5.65 -14.82
C ALA A 258 21.30 5.64 -16.32
N HIS A 259 21.56 4.52 -16.98
CA HIS A 259 21.11 4.31 -18.35
C HIS A 259 20.50 2.92 -18.51
N GLU A 260 19.56 2.82 -19.45
CA GLU A 260 18.93 1.56 -19.81
C GLU A 260 19.93 0.65 -20.54
N VAL A 261 19.89 -0.64 -20.21
CA VAL A 261 20.58 -1.72 -20.94
C VAL A 261 19.58 -2.84 -21.26
N PRO A 262 19.84 -3.69 -22.27
CA PRO A 262 18.97 -4.83 -22.55
C PRO A 262 18.80 -5.76 -21.34
N ASP A 263 17.63 -6.38 -21.22
CA ASP A 263 17.38 -7.40 -20.19
C ASP A 263 18.38 -8.56 -20.30
N GLY A 264 18.78 -9.11 -19.15
CA GLY A 264 19.83 -10.12 -19.01
C GLY A 264 21.27 -9.60 -19.18
N SER A 265 21.47 -8.32 -19.50
CA SER A 265 22.81 -7.71 -19.66
C SER A 265 23.27 -6.87 -18.46
N GLY A 266 22.46 -6.79 -17.40
CA GLY A 266 22.80 -6.07 -16.19
C GLY A 266 24.03 -6.64 -15.49
N VAL A 267 24.90 -5.76 -14.98
CA VAL A 267 26.08 -6.19 -14.22
C VAL A 267 25.65 -6.76 -12.87
N LEU A 268 25.89 -8.05 -12.67
CA LEU A 268 25.67 -8.70 -11.38
C LEU A 268 26.72 -8.27 -10.35
N PRO A 269 26.30 -7.93 -9.11
CA PRO A 269 27.23 -7.78 -8.01
C PRO A 269 27.93 -9.12 -7.70
N ARG A 270 29.17 -9.08 -7.23
CA ARG A 270 30.07 -10.22 -7.04
C ARG A 270 30.21 -10.65 -5.58
N HIS A 271 29.83 -9.82 -4.63
CA HIS A 271 30.08 -10.03 -3.20
C HIS A 271 28.77 -10.04 -2.37
N PRO A 272 28.16 -11.22 -2.15
CA PRO A 272 27.06 -11.37 -1.20
C PRO A 272 27.55 -11.26 0.26
N SER A 273 26.69 -10.74 1.14
CA SER A 273 26.99 -10.47 2.56
C SER A 273 27.40 -11.71 3.38
N SER A 274 27.04 -12.92 2.94
CA SER A 274 27.43 -14.19 3.57
C SER A 274 28.80 -14.73 3.15
N GLY A 275 29.54 -14.02 2.28
CA GLY A 275 30.87 -14.37 1.82
C GLY A 275 31.97 -14.12 2.87
N GLY A 276 32.04 -14.94 3.91
CA GLY A 276 33.17 -14.95 4.85
C GLY A 276 34.47 -15.41 4.18
N GLY A 277 35.45 -14.51 4.10
CA GLY A 277 36.88 -14.84 4.02
C GLY A 277 37.38 -15.37 2.68
N SER A 278 37.57 -14.49 1.70
CA SER A 278 38.62 -14.67 0.69
C SER A 278 39.08 -13.30 0.21
N THR A 279 40.19 -12.83 0.78
CA THR A 279 41.00 -11.78 0.17
C THR A 279 41.27 -12.14 -1.30
N PRO A 280 40.96 -11.28 -2.28
CA PRO A 280 41.48 -11.46 -3.64
C PRO A 280 42.97 -11.13 -3.59
N SER A 281 43.80 -12.16 -3.43
CA SER A 281 45.21 -12.05 -3.79
C SER A 281 45.28 -12.00 -5.33
N PRO A 282 45.83 -10.94 -5.93
CA PRO A 282 45.95 -10.86 -7.39
C PRO A 282 46.94 -11.94 -7.84
N SER A 283 46.46 -12.86 -8.68
CA SER A 283 47.30 -13.84 -9.35
C SER A 283 47.97 -13.17 -10.56
N PRO A 284 49.31 -13.16 -10.68
CA PRO A 284 50.00 -12.83 -11.91
C PRO A 284 50.30 -14.12 -12.71
N THR A 285 49.96 -14.15 -13.99
CA THR A 285 50.50 -15.10 -14.97
C THR A 285 51.74 -14.51 -15.66
N PRO A 286 52.60 -15.32 -16.33
CA PRO A 286 53.33 -16.49 -15.87
C PRO A 286 54.86 -16.32 -16.06
N GLY A 287 55.68 -16.85 -15.17
CA GLY A 287 57.15 -16.81 -15.29
C GLY A 287 57.82 -18.02 -14.66
N SER A 288 58.46 -18.82 -15.51
CA SER A 288 59.33 -19.97 -15.25
C SER A 288 60.17 -19.93 -13.96
N GLY A 289 60.29 -21.09 -13.29
CA GLY A 289 61.42 -21.37 -12.39
C GLY A 289 61.04 -22.33 -11.26
N GLY A 290 61.41 -23.61 -11.39
CA GLY A 290 61.09 -24.66 -10.42
C GLY A 290 61.88 -24.60 -9.11
N GLY A 291 61.46 -25.43 -8.15
CA GLY A 291 62.22 -25.70 -6.93
C GLY A 291 61.34 -26.27 -5.83
N SER A 292 61.65 -27.50 -5.43
CA SER A 292 60.89 -28.37 -4.53
C SER A 292 61.13 -28.09 -3.03
N ALA A 293 60.17 -28.57 -2.22
CA ALA A 293 60.31 -29.11 -0.84
C ALA A 293 60.05 -28.20 0.39
N SER A 294 59.06 -28.67 1.18
CA SER A 294 58.87 -28.55 2.65
C SER A 294 59.57 -29.75 3.34
N PRO A 295 59.70 -29.93 4.70
CA PRO A 295 59.23 -29.15 5.86
C PRO A 295 60.27 -28.92 7.03
N SER A 296 59.82 -28.16 8.06
CA SER A 296 60.10 -28.08 9.53
C SER A 296 61.00 -29.14 10.26
N PRO A 297 61.30 -29.05 11.59
CA PRO A 297 61.28 -27.97 12.63
C PRO A 297 62.58 -27.98 13.51
N THR A 298 62.63 -27.22 14.64
CA THR A 298 62.90 -27.66 16.06
C THR A 298 63.62 -26.59 16.93
N HIS A 299 63.05 -26.28 18.10
CA HIS A 299 63.66 -25.63 19.30
C HIS A 299 64.73 -26.57 19.97
N PRO A 300 65.29 -26.37 21.22
CA PRO A 300 65.29 -25.26 22.21
C PRO A 300 66.71 -24.98 22.85
N SER A 301 66.77 -24.05 23.81
CA SER A 301 67.39 -24.19 25.17
C SER A 301 68.22 -22.97 25.63
N GLY A 302 67.90 -22.41 26.80
CA GLY A 302 68.77 -21.52 27.62
C GLY A 302 69.82 -22.33 28.40
N PRO A 303 70.31 -21.94 29.61
CA PRO A 303 70.08 -20.72 30.41
C PRO A 303 71.37 -20.17 31.15
N ASP A 304 71.15 -19.29 32.16
CA ASP A 304 71.97 -18.99 33.37
C ASP A 304 72.93 -17.76 33.45
N LYS A 305 72.44 -16.70 34.14
CA LYS A 305 72.88 -16.03 35.42
C LYS A 305 74.40 -15.83 35.76
N PRO A 306 74.78 -15.11 36.85
CA PRO A 306 74.31 -13.88 37.52
C PRO A 306 75.46 -12.88 37.86
N SER A 307 75.15 -11.68 38.37
CA SER A 307 76.01 -10.96 39.35
C SER A 307 75.21 -9.95 40.19
N LYS A 308 75.57 -9.85 41.47
CA LYS A 308 74.90 -9.21 42.62
C LYS A 308 75.74 -7.98 43.09
N PRO A 309 75.53 -7.38 44.29
CA PRO A 309 74.72 -6.21 44.68
C PRO A 309 75.55 -4.97 45.11
N THR A 310 74.88 -3.84 45.40
CA THR A 310 75.18 -2.98 46.57
C THR A 310 73.95 -2.14 46.97
N ASP A 311 73.74 -2.00 48.28
CA ASP A 311 72.70 -1.31 49.07
C ASP A 311 73.47 -0.38 50.07
N PRO A 312 72.91 0.51 50.94
CA PRO A 312 71.56 1.06 51.11
C PRO A 312 71.49 2.60 51.28
N SER A 313 70.28 3.16 51.30
CA SER A 313 69.92 4.36 52.08
C SER A 313 68.43 4.33 52.44
N LYS A 314 68.12 4.53 53.73
CA LYS A 314 66.82 4.40 54.43
C LYS A 314 66.48 5.76 55.08
N PRO A 315 65.32 6.01 55.74
CA PRO A 315 63.89 5.93 55.38
C PRO A 315 63.17 7.30 55.40
N THR A 316 61.94 7.35 54.87
CA THR A 316 60.85 8.17 55.44
C THR A 316 59.59 7.32 55.61
N ASP A 317 58.97 7.38 56.80
CA ASP A 317 57.88 6.53 57.32
C ASP A 317 56.47 7.14 57.01
N PRO A 318 55.32 6.49 57.32
CA PRO A 318 54.28 6.23 56.33
C PRO A 318 52.93 6.87 56.70
N SER A 319 51.99 6.86 55.76
CA SER A 319 50.57 7.17 56.04
C SER A 319 49.70 5.93 55.80
N LYS A 320 49.35 5.29 56.92
CA LYS A 320 48.15 4.50 57.26
C LYS A 320 47.20 4.03 56.13
N PRO A 321 46.97 2.70 55.99
CA PRO A 321 45.79 2.13 55.32
C PRO A 321 44.61 1.99 56.29
N THR A 322 43.38 2.08 55.77
CA THR A 322 42.11 1.76 56.47
C THR A 322 41.47 0.50 55.89
N ASP A 323 40.71 -0.18 56.75
CA ASP A 323 40.15 -1.55 56.73
C ASP A 323 39.46 -2.09 55.46
N PRO A 324 39.38 -3.43 55.31
CA PRO A 324 38.53 -4.12 54.34
C PRO A 324 37.09 -4.27 54.85
N SER A 325 36.11 -4.06 53.96
CA SER A 325 34.69 -4.25 54.25
C SER A 325 34.25 -5.72 54.14
N ASP A 326 33.38 -6.09 55.08
CA ASP A 326 32.64 -7.35 55.31
C ASP A 326 31.89 -7.92 54.08
N PRO A 327 31.60 -9.24 54.00
CA PRO A 327 30.91 -9.85 52.87
C PRO A 327 29.37 -9.69 52.96
N SER A 328 28.75 -9.38 51.82
CA SER A 328 27.32 -9.13 51.69
C SER A 328 26.47 -10.41 51.78
N ASP A 329 25.36 -10.29 52.53
CA ASP A 329 24.23 -11.22 52.74
C ASP A 329 23.54 -11.67 51.42
N PRO A 330 22.89 -12.85 51.34
CA PRO A 330 22.31 -13.36 50.10
C PRO A 330 20.96 -12.70 49.78
N SER A 331 20.78 -12.35 48.52
CA SER A 331 19.59 -11.70 47.95
C SER A 331 18.29 -12.50 48.08
N ASP A 332 17.25 -11.79 48.54
CA ASP A 332 15.82 -12.12 48.56
C ASP A 332 15.26 -12.36 47.12
N PRO A 333 14.19 -13.16 46.92
CA PRO A 333 13.81 -13.70 45.61
C PRO A 333 13.06 -12.70 44.72
N SER A 334 13.37 -12.73 43.42
CA SER A 334 12.79 -11.90 42.35
C SER A 334 11.26 -11.88 42.29
N ASP A 335 10.72 -10.68 42.04
CA ASP A 335 9.33 -10.45 41.64
C ASP A 335 8.93 -11.25 40.37
N PRO A 336 7.67 -11.68 40.24
CA PRO A 336 7.18 -12.44 39.10
C PRO A 336 7.12 -11.60 37.80
N PRO A 337 7.18 -12.23 36.61
CA PRO A 337 7.27 -11.54 35.33
C PRO A 337 6.03 -10.68 35.03
N SER A 338 6.24 -9.40 34.74
CA SER A 338 5.21 -8.47 34.28
C SER A 338 4.56 -8.97 32.98
N THR A 339 3.25 -9.16 32.99
CA THR A 339 2.47 -9.52 31.79
C THR A 339 2.53 -8.41 30.75
N SER A 340 2.69 -8.78 29.47
CA SER A 340 2.67 -7.81 28.35
C SER A 340 1.38 -6.98 28.36
N PRO A 341 1.39 -5.67 27.99
CA PRO A 341 0.20 -4.83 27.96
C PRO A 341 -0.99 -5.47 27.25
N THR A 342 -0.76 -6.10 26.10
CA THR A 342 -1.80 -6.83 25.35
C THR A 342 -2.45 -7.94 26.19
N GLN A 343 -1.67 -8.65 27.01
CA GLN A 343 -2.16 -9.73 27.87
C GLN A 343 -2.95 -9.21 29.09
N SER A 344 -2.84 -7.92 29.42
CA SER A 344 -3.61 -7.28 30.49
C SER A 344 -5.01 -6.85 30.05
N VAL A 345 -5.29 -6.78 28.75
CA VAL A 345 -6.60 -6.40 28.20
C VAL A 345 -7.62 -7.50 28.47
N THR A 346 -8.78 -7.12 28.99
CA THR A 346 -9.90 -8.03 29.23
C THR A 346 -11.10 -7.72 28.36
N GLU A 347 -11.25 -6.47 27.90
CA GLU A 347 -12.45 -6.03 27.19
C GLU A 347 -12.12 -4.91 26.18
N LEU A 348 -12.93 -4.84 25.11
CA LEU A 348 -13.03 -3.71 24.21
C LEU A 348 -14.40 -3.06 24.41
N GLY A 349 -14.41 -1.76 24.70
CA GLY A 349 -15.61 -0.93 24.72
C GLY A 349 -15.61 0.10 23.60
N ASP A 350 -16.80 0.61 23.28
CA ASP A 350 -16.92 1.77 22.40
C ASP A 350 -16.31 3.01 23.08
N ALA A 351 -15.59 3.81 22.30
CA ALA A 351 -15.03 5.08 22.74
C ALA A 351 -15.82 6.25 22.14
N ASP A 352 -17.14 6.19 22.32
CA ASP A 352 -18.13 7.17 21.87
C ASP A 352 -18.17 7.36 20.35
N THR A 353 -18.11 6.25 19.59
CA THR A 353 -18.22 6.28 18.13
C THR A 353 -19.61 6.76 17.73
N GLY A 354 -19.66 7.87 16.98
CA GLY A 354 -20.90 8.40 16.43
C GLY A 354 -21.56 7.47 15.40
N ARG A 355 -22.74 7.87 14.91
CA ARG A 355 -23.44 7.09 13.88
C ARG A 355 -22.62 7.08 12.58
N LEU A 356 -22.23 5.89 12.14
CA LEU A 356 -21.51 5.70 10.89
C LEU A 356 -22.48 5.67 9.71
N SER A 357 -22.62 6.79 9.00
CA SER A 357 -23.36 6.86 7.75
C SER A 357 -22.71 7.82 6.76
N ALA A 358 -22.67 7.43 5.49
CA ALA A 358 -22.12 8.23 4.39
C ALA A 358 -22.91 7.96 3.10
N MET A 359 -22.88 8.90 2.15
CA MET A 359 -23.36 8.62 0.79
C MET A 359 -22.33 7.78 0.03
N ALA A 360 -22.79 7.06 -0.98
CA ALA A 360 -21.91 6.33 -1.88
C ALA A 360 -20.83 7.28 -2.45
N GLY A 361 -19.57 6.85 -2.35
CA GLY A 361 -18.38 7.63 -2.73
C GLY A 361 -17.84 8.59 -1.67
N ASP A 362 -18.61 8.94 -0.63
CA ASP A 362 -18.20 9.93 0.38
C ASP A 362 -17.38 9.31 1.52
N ALA A 363 -16.57 10.15 2.18
CA ALA A 363 -15.97 9.80 3.46
C ALA A 363 -17.03 9.75 4.57
N PHE A 364 -16.90 8.77 5.47
CA PHE A 364 -17.65 8.77 6.73
C PHE A 364 -17.16 9.93 7.60
N ALA A 365 -18.08 10.78 8.06
CA ALA A 365 -17.75 11.92 8.91
C ALA A 365 -17.20 11.48 10.28
N GLU A 366 -17.75 10.38 10.82
CA GLU A 366 -17.35 9.79 12.09
C GLU A 366 -16.26 8.73 11.90
N LYS A 367 -15.32 8.68 12.85
CA LYS A 367 -14.27 7.65 12.89
C LYS A 367 -14.58 6.64 13.99
N VAL A 368 -14.35 5.36 13.69
CA VAL A 368 -14.50 4.29 14.67
C VAL A 368 -13.43 4.40 15.75
N ALA A 369 -13.82 4.43 17.02
CA ALA A 369 -12.90 4.48 18.14
C ALA A 369 -13.24 3.41 19.18
N VAL A 370 -12.24 2.68 19.67
CA VAL A 370 -12.42 1.69 20.74
C VAL A 370 -11.55 2.01 21.93
N ARG A 371 -11.99 1.57 23.11
CA ARG A 371 -11.22 1.62 24.34
C ARG A 371 -10.91 0.21 24.84
N ALA A 372 -9.63 -0.12 24.94
CA ALA A 372 -9.16 -1.35 25.55
C ALA A 372 -8.96 -1.17 27.06
N THR A 373 -9.60 -2.01 27.87
CA THR A 373 -9.53 -1.95 29.33
C THR A 373 -9.02 -3.25 29.94
N ASN A 374 -8.39 -3.15 31.10
CA ASN A 374 -8.02 -4.31 31.92
C ASN A 374 -9.14 -4.69 32.90
N ALA A 375 -8.93 -5.74 33.69
CA ALA A 375 -9.90 -6.25 34.66
C ALA A 375 -10.37 -5.22 35.71
N LYS A 376 -9.64 -4.11 35.89
CA LYS A 376 -9.99 -3.01 36.79
C LYS A 376 -10.71 -1.85 36.08
N GLY A 377 -11.06 -2.01 34.80
CA GLY A 377 -11.66 -0.97 33.96
C GLY A 377 -10.69 0.14 33.53
N LYS A 378 -9.38 0.00 33.80
CA LYS A 378 -8.38 1.00 33.42
C LYS A 378 -7.97 0.80 31.97
N GLY A 379 -7.85 1.90 31.23
CA GLY A 379 -7.35 1.91 29.86
C GLY A 379 -5.94 1.33 29.75
N VAL A 380 -5.71 0.50 28.74
CA VAL A 380 -4.42 -0.13 28.48
C VAL A 380 -3.79 0.48 27.24
N ALA A 381 -2.69 1.19 27.42
CA ALA A 381 -1.95 1.84 26.33
C ALA A 381 -1.12 0.84 25.50
N THR A 382 -0.71 1.26 24.31
CA THR A 382 0.20 0.52 23.41
C THR A 382 -0.35 -0.82 22.88
N VAL A 383 -1.64 -1.06 23.04
CA VAL A 383 -2.33 -2.25 22.52
C VAL A 383 -2.65 -2.01 21.04
N LYS A 384 -2.30 -2.96 20.18
CA LYS A 384 -2.67 -2.91 18.76
C LYS A 384 -4.10 -3.41 18.58
N ILE A 385 -4.96 -2.55 18.04
CA ILE A 385 -6.35 -2.86 17.67
C ILE A 385 -6.43 -2.95 16.15
N ARG A 386 -6.91 -4.07 15.64
CA ARG A 386 -7.25 -4.25 14.23
C ARG A 386 -8.70 -3.83 14.02
N PHE A 387 -8.94 -2.93 13.09
CA PHE A 387 -10.24 -2.63 12.53
C PHE A 387 -10.34 -3.34 11.18
N ALA A 388 -11.46 -4.02 10.92
CA ALA A 388 -11.71 -4.74 9.68
C ALA A 388 -13.11 -4.41 9.16
N VAL A 389 -13.21 -4.09 7.87
CA VAL A 389 -14.47 -4.00 7.15
C VAL A 389 -14.96 -5.42 6.89
N VAL A 390 -16.18 -5.71 7.32
CA VAL A 390 -16.82 -7.03 7.24
C VAL A 390 -18.20 -6.88 6.60
N GLY A 391 -18.47 -7.73 5.61
CA GLY A 391 -19.72 -7.73 4.86
C GLY A 391 -19.50 -7.44 3.37
N ASP A 392 -20.59 -7.50 2.61
CA ASP A 392 -20.57 -7.20 1.17
C ASP A 392 -20.58 -5.69 0.95
N THR A 393 -19.40 -5.09 0.93
CA THR A 393 -19.22 -3.65 0.68
C THR A 393 -17.88 -3.37 0.00
N ASP A 394 -17.88 -2.34 -0.84
CA ASP A 394 -16.68 -1.76 -1.42
C ASP A 394 -16.07 -0.65 -0.55
N ALA A 395 -16.71 -0.27 0.57
CA ALA A 395 -16.15 0.66 1.55
C ALA A 395 -14.77 0.24 2.06
N ALA A 396 -13.86 1.20 2.26
CA ALA A 396 -12.48 0.93 2.62
C ALA A 396 -11.90 2.05 3.47
N PHE A 397 -10.92 1.71 4.31
CA PHE A 397 -10.11 2.70 5.01
C PHE A 397 -9.17 3.40 4.02
N SER A 398 -8.57 4.51 4.47
CA SER A 398 -7.56 5.26 3.71
C SER A 398 -6.55 4.33 3.00
N GLY A 399 -6.30 4.59 1.71
CA GLY A 399 -5.45 3.74 0.87
C GLY A 399 -6.12 2.44 0.36
N GLY A 400 -7.45 2.34 0.42
CA GLY A 400 -8.21 1.19 -0.10
C GLY A 400 -8.16 -0.05 0.80
N ALA A 401 -7.64 0.07 2.02
CA ALA A 401 -7.45 -1.06 2.92
C ALA A 401 -8.78 -1.56 3.51
N LYS A 402 -9.00 -2.88 3.50
CA LYS A 402 -10.14 -3.53 4.18
C LYS A 402 -9.87 -3.81 5.66
N SER A 403 -8.61 -3.76 6.08
CA SER A 403 -8.22 -3.86 7.49
C SER A 403 -7.04 -2.95 7.78
N VAL A 404 -7.08 -2.32 8.94
CA VAL A 404 -6.06 -1.38 9.43
C VAL A 404 -5.81 -1.64 10.91
N VAL A 405 -4.62 -1.27 11.40
CA VAL A 405 -4.28 -1.41 12.81
C VAL A 405 -3.97 -0.03 13.38
N ALA A 406 -4.59 0.31 14.51
CA ALA A 406 -4.24 1.48 15.29
C ALA A 406 -3.78 1.07 16.70
N THR A 407 -2.96 1.90 17.32
CA THR A 407 -2.41 1.62 18.65
C THR A 407 -3.13 2.47 19.70
N THR A 408 -3.48 1.86 20.84
CA THR A 408 -4.12 2.59 21.93
C THR A 408 -3.17 3.61 22.55
N ASN A 409 -3.69 4.81 22.79
CA ASN A 409 -2.98 5.88 23.49
C ASN A 409 -2.94 5.64 25.02
N SER A 410 -2.47 6.63 25.78
CA SER A 410 -2.37 6.55 27.25
C SER A 410 -3.71 6.33 27.98
N SER A 411 -4.86 6.69 27.38
CA SER A 411 -6.19 6.44 27.94
C SER A 411 -6.76 5.06 27.56
N GLY A 412 -6.01 4.27 26.78
CA GLY A 412 -6.43 2.99 26.24
C GLY A 412 -7.29 3.08 24.98
N THR A 413 -7.34 4.25 24.32
CA THR A 413 -8.20 4.48 23.16
C THR A 413 -7.43 4.35 21.86
N ALA A 414 -7.96 3.60 20.90
CA ALA A 414 -7.47 3.50 19.53
C ALA A 414 -8.55 3.98 18.56
N THR A 415 -8.20 4.87 17.64
CA THR A 415 -9.11 5.40 16.62
C THR A 415 -8.67 4.90 15.26
N ALA A 416 -9.61 4.36 14.48
CA ALA A 416 -9.37 3.93 13.12
C ALA A 416 -9.03 5.12 12.20
N PRO A 417 -8.23 4.91 11.15
CA PRO A 417 -8.14 5.81 10.00
C PRO A 417 -9.52 6.15 9.40
N ALA A 418 -9.56 7.17 8.56
CA ALA A 418 -10.79 7.55 7.87
C ALA A 418 -11.32 6.39 7.01
N LEU A 419 -12.63 6.19 7.07
CA LEU A 419 -13.35 5.20 6.29
C LEU A 419 -14.08 5.93 5.16
N THR A 420 -13.99 5.42 3.94
CA THR A 420 -14.67 5.95 2.76
C THR A 420 -15.67 4.93 2.26
N ALA A 421 -16.90 5.38 1.99
CA ALA A 421 -17.91 4.57 1.35
C ALA A 421 -17.52 4.35 -0.12
N GLY A 422 -17.72 3.12 -0.62
CA GLY A 422 -17.68 2.89 -2.06
C GLY A 422 -19.04 3.18 -2.70
N GLU A 423 -19.26 2.66 -3.90
CA GLU A 423 -20.49 2.85 -4.66
C GLU A 423 -21.59 1.84 -4.28
N LYS A 424 -21.23 0.73 -3.63
CA LYS A 424 -22.22 -0.27 -3.17
C LYS A 424 -22.94 0.24 -1.92
N THR A 425 -24.19 0.65 -2.11
CA THR A 425 -25.10 1.04 -1.02
C THR A 425 -25.50 -0.15 -0.15
N GLY A 426 -25.74 0.09 1.13
CA GLY A 426 -26.20 -0.92 2.08
C GLY A 426 -25.48 -0.86 3.41
N ARG A 427 -25.79 -1.83 4.28
CA ARG A 427 -25.23 -1.92 5.63
C ARG A 427 -24.06 -2.90 5.67
N PHE A 428 -23.01 -2.54 6.40
CA PHE A 428 -21.88 -3.41 6.69
C PHE A 428 -21.38 -3.21 8.12
N THR A 429 -20.39 -4.00 8.53
CA THR A 429 -19.81 -3.96 9.87
C THR A 429 -18.36 -3.53 9.82
N VAL A 430 -17.94 -2.65 10.74
CA VAL A 430 -16.53 -2.47 11.09
C VAL A 430 -16.28 -3.21 12.39
N ARG A 431 -15.46 -4.25 12.35
CA ARG A 431 -15.11 -5.07 13.51
C ARG A 431 -13.76 -4.68 14.07
N ALA A 432 -13.70 -4.39 15.36
CA ALA A 432 -12.48 -4.14 16.11
C ALA A 432 -12.05 -5.35 16.94
N THR A 433 -10.77 -5.75 16.83
CA THR A 433 -10.19 -6.87 17.60
C THR A 433 -8.82 -6.54 18.15
N VAL A 434 -8.43 -7.17 19.26
CA VAL A 434 -7.08 -7.03 19.83
C VAL A 434 -6.11 -7.92 19.05
N VAL A 435 -5.03 -7.33 18.52
CA VAL A 435 -4.00 -8.08 17.80
C VAL A 435 -3.14 -8.86 18.80
N GLY A 436 -2.93 -10.16 18.55
CA GLY A 436 -2.12 -11.03 19.40
C GLY A 436 -2.82 -11.52 20.67
N ARG A 437 -4.14 -11.32 20.79
CA ARG A 437 -4.96 -11.88 21.87
C ARG A 437 -6.39 -12.18 21.41
N THR A 438 -6.86 -13.37 21.70
CA THR A 438 -8.23 -13.78 21.40
C THR A 438 -9.18 -13.25 22.48
N LEU A 439 -9.99 -12.26 22.13
CA LEU A 439 -11.11 -11.72 22.91
C LEU A 439 -12.32 -11.56 22.00
N ALA A 440 -13.49 -11.34 22.59
CA ALA A 440 -14.66 -10.90 21.82
C ALA A 440 -14.32 -9.57 21.12
N GLY A 441 -14.56 -9.51 19.81
CA GLY A 441 -14.44 -8.27 19.04
C GLY A 441 -15.63 -7.35 19.29
N LEU A 442 -15.46 -6.08 18.94
CA LEU A 442 -16.51 -5.07 19.01
C LEU A 442 -16.94 -4.67 17.59
N ASP A 443 -18.23 -4.78 17.31
CA ASP A 443 -18.80 -4.55 15.99
C ASP A 443 -19.53 -3.21 15.92
N TYR A 444 -19.22 -2.44 14.89
CA TYR A 444 -19.87 -1.18 14.55
C TYR A 444 -20.67 -1.33 13.27
N THR A 445 -21.95 -0.94 13.31
CA THR A 445 -22.78 -0.93 12.10
C THR A 445 -22.57 0.37 11.33
N ALA A 446 -22.28 0.26 10.04
CA ALA A 446 -22.14 1.37 9.12
C ALA A 446 -23.14 1.25 7.95
N ASP A 447 -23.70 2.38 7.50
CA ASP A 447 -24.70 2.44 6.42
C ASP A 447 -24.23 3.37 5.29
N VAL A 448 -24.13 2.83 4.07
CA VAL A 448 -23.91 3.60 2.83
C VAL A 448 -25.26 3.86 2.17
N THR A 449 -25.62 5.13 2.01
CA THR A 449 -26.85 5.54 1.30
C THR A 449 -26.55 5.87 -0.16
N ALA A 450 -27.55 5.81 -1.03
CA ALA A 450 -27.41 6.28 -2.40
C ALA A 450 -27.07 7.79 -2.43
N ARG A 451 -26.36 8.21 -3.48
CA ARG A 451 -26.16 9.63 -3.80
C ARG A 451 -27.52 10.30 -3.97
N ALA A 452 -27.65 11.52 -3.47
CA ALA A 452 -28.92 12.22 -3.43
C ALA A 452 -28.80 13.65 -3.95
N ALA A 453 -29.88 14.16 -4.55
CA ALA A 453 -30.08 15.58 -4.81
C ALA A 453 -31.38 16.04 -4.16
N ASP A 454 -31.35 17.22 -3.54
CA ASP A 454 -32.49 17.83 -2.87
C ASP A 454 -33.12 18.98 -3.68
N LYS A 455 -32.45 19.39 -4.77
CA LYS A 455 -32.94 20.43 -5.66
C LYS A 455 -32.53 20.17 -7.11
N LEU A 456 -33.45 20.48 -8.01
CA LEU A 456 -33.25 20.51 -9.46
C LEU A 456 -33.59 21.89 -9.98
N VAL A 457 -32.78 22.40 -10.91
CA VAL A 457 -33.04 23.66 -11.62
C VAL A 457 -32.80 23.45 -13.10
N ARG A 458 -33.69 23.95 -13.95
CA ARG A 458 -33.49 23.89 -15.39
C ARG A 458 -32.33 24.81 -15.81
N VAL A 459 -31.51 24.35 -16.75
CA VAL A 459 -30.46 25.15 -17.38
C VAL A 459 -31.05 25.78 -18.65
N GLY A 460 -31.00 27.10 -18.74
CA GLY A 460 -31.57 27.88 -19.84
C GLY A 460 -33.06 28.17 -19.67
N ASP A 461 -33.50 29.29 -20.25
CA ASP A 461 -34.85 29.85 -20.10
C ASP A 461 -35.67 29.81 -21.40
N ASP A 462 -35.10 29.28 -22.49
CA ASP A 462 -35.75 29.20 -23.79
C ASP A 462 -36.98 28.27 -23.78
N GLU A 463 -38.04 28.63 -24.50
CA GLU A 463 -39.22 27.77 -24.67
C GLU A 463 -38.81 26.47 -25.38
N LEU A 464 -39.13 25.31 -24.79
CA LEU A 464 -38.93 24.02 -25.47
C LEU A 464 -40.14 23.73 -26.32
N SER A 465 -39.99 23.98 -27.62
CA SER A 465 -41.04 23.74 -28.59
C SER A 465 -40.56 22.92 -29.78
N CYS A 466 -41.43 22.11 -30.36
CA CYS A 466 -41.24 21.49 -31.66
C CYS A 466 -42.56 21.41 -32.43
N VAL A 467 -42.48 21.06 -33.71
CA VAL A 467 -43.65 20.72 -34.52
C VAL A 467 -44.04 19.25 -34.27
N ALA A 468 -45.34 18.94 -34.35
CA ALA A 468 -45.85 17.58 -34.27
C ALA A 468 -45.15 16.66 -35.29
N GLY A 469 -44.71 15.48 -34.84
CA GLY A 469 -43.92 14.55 -35.63
C GLY A 469 -42.42 14.87 -35.76
N GLU A 470 -41.96 16.03 -35.27
CA GLU A 470 -40.55 16.44 -35.34
C GLU A 470 -39.79 16.21 -34.01
N GLU A 471 -38.51 16.55 -34.03
CA GLU A 471 -37.62 16.51 -32.87
C GLU A 471 -37.50 17.87 -32.18
N PHE A 472 -37.30 17.86 -30.87
CA PHE A 472 -36.92 19.06 -30.13
C PHE A 472 -35.48 19.44 -30.48
N ALA A 473 -35.27 20.71 -30.83
CA ALA A 473 -33.95 21.22 -31.23
C ALA A 473 -32.93 21.10 -30.08
N ASP A 474 -33.32 21.56 -28.90
CA ASP A 474 -32.47 21.56 -27.72
C ASP A 474 -32.89 20.49 -26.71
N PRO A 475 -31.92 19.73 -26.15
CA PRO A 475 -32.20 18.78 -25.10
C PRO A 475 -32.47 19.50 -23.78
N VAL A 476 -33.42 18.98 -23.01
CA VAL A 476 -33.65 19.41 -21.63
C VAL A 476 -32.39 19.16 -20.81
N THR A 477 -31.83 20.22 -20.23
CA THR A 477 -30.68 20.13 -19.33
C THR A 477 -31.07 20.70 -17.96
N VAL A 478 -30.68 20.00 -16.90
CA VAL A 478 -30.96 20.42 -15.52
C VAL A 478 -29.69 20.35 -14.68
N LYS A 479 -29.64 21.13 -13.61
CA LYS A 479 -28.60 21.10 -12.60
C LYS A 479 -29.18 20.59 -11.29
N ALA A 480 -28.59 19.52 -10.79
CA ALA A 480 -28.89 18.92 -9.50
C ALA A 480 -27.92 19.42 -8.43
N THR A 481 -28.47 19.75 -7.26
CA THR A 481 -27.67 20.11 -6.09
C THR A 481 -28.14 19.33 -4.88
N TYR A 482 -27.23 19.16 -3.92
CA TYR A 482 -27.51 18.62 -2.59
C TYR A 482 -26.91 19.57 -1.56
N LYS A 483 -27.74 20.11 -0.66
CA LYS A 483 -27.33 21.09 0.35
C LYS A 483 -26.53 22.28 -0.23
N GLY A 484 -26.88 22.68 -1.45
CA GLY A 484 -26.26 23.80 -2.16
C GLY A 484 -24.96 23.50 -2.93
N ALA A 485 -24.40 22.29 -2.82
CA ALA A 485 -23.29 21.84 -3.65
C ALA A 485 -23.80 21.09 -4.90
N ALA A 486 -23.01 21.03 -5.97
CA ALA A 486 -23.32 20.18 -7.12
C ALA A 486 -23.42 18.71 -6.68
N ALA A 487 -24.44 18.00 -7.16
CA ALA A 487 -24.68 16.61 -6.79
C ALA A 487 -24.37 15.67 -7.96
N ASP A 488 -23.21 15.02 -7.90
CA ASP A 488 -22.70 14.11 -8.93
C ASP A 488 -23.23 12.69 -8.77
N GLY A 489 -23.32 11.95 -9.89
CA GLY A 489 -23.69 10.53 -9.91
C GLY A 489 -25.08 10.20 -9.39
N VAL A 490 -25.95 11.21 -9.19
CA VAL A 490 -27.29 11.04 -8.63
C VAL A 490 -28.20 10.40 -9.67
N ALA A 491 -28.80 9.27 -9.30
CA ALA A 491 -29.76 8.60 -10.16
C ALA A 491 -31.04 9.42 -10.31
N ALA A 492 -31.55 9.55 -11.53
CA ALA A 492 -32.76 10.29 -11.86
C ALA A 492 -33.68 9.49 -12.80
N THR A 493 -34.95 9.88 -12.84
CA THR A 493 -35.95 9.38 -13.77
C THR A 493 -36.68 10.58 -14.38
N ALA A 494 -36.84 10.58 -15.70
CA ALA A 494 -37.62 11.57 -16.43
C ALA A 494 -38.86 10.89 -17.02
N THR A 495 -40.05 11.36 -16.67
CA THR A 495 -41.33 10.79 -17.12
C THR A 495 -42.21 11.89 -17.69
N LEU A 496 -42.75 11.67 -18.89
CA LEU A 496 -43.84 12.49 -19.40
C LEU A 496 -45.11 12.13 -18.62
N ILE A 497 -45.68 13.09 -17.90
CA ILE A 497 -46.82 12.87 -17.01
C ILE A 497 -48.10 13.51 -17.57
N THR A 498 -49.25 12.97 -17.17
CA THR A 498 -50.57 13.44 -17.63
C THR A 498 -50.91 14.85 -17.13
N SER A 499 -50.53 15.20 -15.89
CA SER A 499 -50.67 16.55 -15.35
C SER A 499 -49.73 16.78 -14.15
N ALA A 500 -49.65 18.00 -13.62
CA ALA A 500 -48.80 18.29 -12.46
C ALA A 500 -49.22 17.48 -11.21
N ASP A 501 -50.52 17.25 -11.04
CA ASP A 501 -51.10 16.52 -9.90
C ASP A 501 -51.23 15.01 -10.16
N ASP A 502 -51.13 14.58 -11.42
CA ASP A 502 -51.22 13.18 -11.82
C ASP A 502 -49.89 12.70 -12.41
N ALA A 503 -49.22 11.87 -11.60
CA ALA A 503 -47.93 11.27 -11.89
C ALA A 503 -47.93 10.19 -12.96
N THR A 504 -49.09 9.78 -13.47
CA THR A 504 -49.23 8.72 -14.47
C THR A 504 -48.50 9.07 -15.76
N GLU A 505 -47.86 8.07 -16.37
CA GLU A 505 -47.20 8.24 -17.66
C GLU A 505 -48.23 8.62 -18.72
N ALA A 506 -47.95 9.68 -19.48
CA ALA A 506 -48.80 10.10 -20.59
C ALA A 506 -48.76 9.07 -21.74
N ASP A 507 -49.87 8.91 -22.45
CA ASP A 507 -49.99 7.98 -23.59
C ASP A 507 -49.68 8.63 -24.95
N LYS A 508 -49.63 9.97 -24.99
CA LYS A 508 -49.43 10.81 -26.18
C LYS A 508 -48.47 11.96 -25.91
N GLY A 509 -48.02 12.61 -26.96
CA GLY A 509 -47.12 13.77 -26.91
C GLY A 509 -45.65 13.36 -26.94
N PRO A 510 -44.76 14.22 -26.40
CA PRO A 510 -43.32 14.02 -26.44
C PRO A 510 -42.86 12.65 -25.92
N TYR A 511 -41.75 12.16 -26.47
CA TYR A 511 -41.19 10.86 -26.11
C TYR A 511 -39.68 10.81 -26.36
N PHE A 512 -39.04 9.84 -25.73
CA PHE A 512 -37.65 9.47 -25.99
C PHE A 512 -37.59 8.21 -26.85
N LYS A 513 -36.45 7.99 -27.53
CA LYS A 513 -36.15 6.73 -28.23
C LYS A 513 -35.12 5.94 -27.43
N ASP A 514 -35.47 4.73 -27.03
CA ASP A 514 -34.53 3.82 -26.36
C ASP A 514 -33.42 3.34 -27.31
N ALA A 515 -32.54 2.46 -26.83
CA ALA A 515 -31.41 1.95 -27.61
C ALA A 515 -31.84 1.22 -28.90
N ASP A 516 -33.04 0.66 -28.93
CA ASP A 516 -33.62 -0.03 -30.09
C ASP A 516 -34.44 0.91 -30.99
N GLY A 517 -34.49 2.21 -30.64
CA GLY A 517 -35.27 3.22 -31.35
C GLY A 517 -36.75 3.22 -31.00
N LYS A 518 -37.19 2.46 -29.98
CA LYS A 518 -38.58 2.36 -29.59
C LYS A 518 -38.98 3.56 -28.73
N THR A 519 -40.22 4.01 -28.94
CA THR A 519 -40.85 5.08 -28.16
C THR A 519 -40.99 4.68 -26.69
N VAL A 520 -40.41 5.49 -25.81
CA VAL A 520 -40.58 5.41 -24.36
C VAL A 520 -40.89 6.80 -23.79
N ARG A 521 -41.76 6.86 -22.78
CA ARG A 521 -42.14 8.12 -22.11
C ARG A 521 -41.65 8.23 -20.68
N THR A 522 -41.06 7.16 -20.18
CA THR A 522 -40.21 7.18 -19.00
C THR A 522 -38.81 6.76 -19.38
N TRP A 523 -37.84 7.62 -19.09
CA TRP A 523 -36.43 7.28 -19.12
C TRP A 523 -35.92 7.06 -17.70
N LYS A 524 -35.46 5.84 -17.44
CA LYS A 524 -34.85 5.43 -16.16
C LYS A 524 -33.33 5.44 -16.29
N ASP A 525 -32.65 5.26 -15.17
CA ASP A 525 -31.18 5.08 -15.12
C ASP A 525 -30.38 6.29 -15.62
N LEU A 526 -30.97 7.49 -15.55
CA LEU A 526 -30.23 8.73 -15.74
C LEU A 526 -29.29 8.95 -14.56
N LYS A 527 -28.12 9.54 -14.81
CA LYS A 527 -27.19 9.97 -13.77
C LYS A 527 -26.69 11.39 -14.04
N THR A 528 -26.56 12.18 -12.99
CA THR A 528 -25.89 13.48 -13.07
C THR A 528 -24.39 13.30 -13.30
N ALA A 529 -23.79 14.22 -14.04
CA ALA A 529 -22.36 14.33 -14.22
C ALA A 529 -21.68 14.95 -12.98
N ASP A 530 -20.35 14.98 -12.98
CA ASP A 530 -19.52 15.46 -11.86
C ASP A 530 -19.82 16.90 -11.43
N ASP A 531 -20.28 17.75 -12.36
CA ASP A 531 -20.66 19.14 -12.08
C ASP A 531 -22.13 19.31 -11.65
N GLY A 532 -22.81 18.18 -11.42
CA GLY A 532 -24.23 18.07 -11.07
C GLY A 532 -25.18 18.27 -12.24
N THR A 533 -24.69 18.42 -13.48
CA THR A 533 -25.58 18.57 -14.64
C THR A 533 -26.16 17.23 -15.07
N LEU A 534 -27.39 17.26 -15.56
CA LEU A 534 -28.06 16.13 -16.18
C LEU A 534 -28.65 16.62 -17.51
N ARG A 535 -28.09 16.10 -18.61
CA ARG A 535 -28.60 16.32 -19.96
C ARG A 535 -29.46 15.14 -20.36
N LEU A 536 -30.74 15.39 -20.63
CA LEU A 536 -31.65 14.33 -21.02
C LEU A 536 -31.38 13.87 -22.46
N PRO A 537 -31.73 12.62 -22.79
CA PRO A 537 -31.75 12.15 -24.17
C PRO A 537 -32.65 13.03 -25.05
N LYS A 538 -32.43 12.94 -26.36
CA LYS A 538 -33.20 13.73 -27.33
C LYS A 538 -34.68 13.37 -27.25
N LEU A 539 -35.51 14.41 -27.29
CA LEU A 539 -36.96 14.30 -27.30
C LEU A 539 -37.51 14.44 -28.71
N TYR A 540 -38.60 13.74 -28.97
CA TYR A 540 -39.37 13.75 -30.21
C TYR A 540 -40.84 13.96 -29.87
N ALA A 541 -41.64 14.49 -30.78
CA ALA A 541 -43.10 14.56 -30.63
C ALA A 541 -43.81 13.57 -31.56
N ASP A 542 -44.94 13.05 -31.08
CA ASP A 542 -45.91 12.39 -31.96
C ASP A 542 -46.87 13.43 -32.56
N ASP A 543 -48.02 12.97 -33.08
CA ASP A 543 -49.01 13.84 -33.72
C ASP A 543 -49.84 14.68 -32.71
N ALA A 544 -49.70 14.45 -31.40
CA ALA A 544 -50.45 15.16 -30.40
C ALA A 544 -49.88 16.57 -30.16
N THR A 545 -50.73 17.57 -30.33
CA THR A 545 -50.38 18.98 -30.12
C THR A 545 -50.83 19.47 -28.75
N GLY A 546 -50.15 20.49 -28.23
CA GLY A 546 -50.47 21.07 -26.92
C GLY A 546 -49.24 21.28 -26.05
N THR A 547 -49.49 21.53 -24.76
CA THR A 547 -48.45 21.63 -23.73
C THR A 547 -48.43 20.33 -22.93
N PHE A 548 -47.25 19.76 -22.77
CA PHE A 548 -47.01 18.51 -22.07
C PHE A 548 -46.01 18.73 -20.94
N LEU A 549 -46.08 17.89 -19.91
CA LEU A 549 -45.28 18.04 -18.71
C LEU A 549 -44.28 16.89 -18.59
N LEU A 550 -42.99 17.23 -18.61
CA LEU A 550 -41.92 16.30 -18.32
C LEU A 550 -41.47 16.47 -16.87
N ARG A 551 -41.73 15.47 -16.03
CA ARG A 551 -41.28 15.49 -14.63
C ARG A 551 -40.00 14.69 -14.46
N ILE A 552 -38.99 15.35 -13.91
CA ILE A 552 -37.71 14.78 -13.53
C ILE A 552 -37.71 14.61 -12.02
N THR A 553 -37.33 13.42 -11.56
CA THR A 553 -37.23 13.07 -10.14
C THR A 553 -35.87 12.46 -9.87
N THR A 554 -35.20 12.86 -8.78
CA THR A 554 -33.92 12.29 -8.37
C THR A 554 -34.05 11.39 -7.15
N THR A 555 -33.09 10.50 -6.99
CA THR A 555 -32.77 9.92 -5.68
C THR A 555 -32.49 11.07 -4.70
N GLY A 556 -33.11 11.05 -3.52
CA GLY A 556 -33.12 12.19 -2.59
C GLY A 556 -34.40 13.03 -2.62
N GLY A 557 -35.25 12.84 -3.64
CA GLY A 557 -36.61 13.38 -3.67
C GLY A 557 -36.76 14.75 -4.34
N ALA A 558 -35.72 15.31 -4.95
CA ALA A 558 -35.88 16.51 -5.76
C ALA A 558 -36.78 16.23 -6.97
N THR A 559 -37.68 17.17 -7.26
CA THR A 559 -38.56 17.11 -8.43
C THR A 559 -38.52 18.42 -9.21
N LEU A 560 -38.58 18.32 -10.53
CA LEU A 560 -38.72 19.45 -11.44
C LEU A 560 -39.65 19.06 -12.57
N THR A 561 -40.66 19.88 -12.83
CA THR A 561 -41.55 19.73 -13.98
C THR A 561 -41.17 20.76 -15.04
N VAL A 562 -40.94 20.28 -16.27
CA VAL A 562 -40.58 21.10 -17.42
C VAL A 562 -41.73 21.06 -18.43
N GLU A 563 -42.15 22.23 -18.89
CA GLU A 563 -43.15 22.35 -19.95
C GLU A 563 -42.51 22.12 -21.33
N LEU A 564 -43.16 21.31 -22.15
CA LEU A 564 -42.81 21.00 -23.53
C LEU A 564 -43.99 21.33 -24.43
N LYS A 565 -43.77 22.11 -25.48
CA LYS A 565 -44.84 22.56 -26.38
C LYS A 565 -44.72 21.91 -27.75
N VAL A 566 -45.83 21.32 -28.22
CA VAL A 566 -45.91 20.74 -29.55
C VAL A 566 -46.94 21.50 -30.37
N THR A 567 -46.50 22.15 -31.45
CA THR A 567 -47.37 22.89 -32.37
C THR A 567 -47.79 22.03 -33.55
N ALA A 568 -48.97 22.30 -34.12
CA ALA A 568 -49.39 21.63 -35.35
C ALA A 568 -48.41 21.92 -36.49
N ALA A 569 -48.20 20.93 -37.37
CA ALA A 569 -47.52 21.17 -38.64
C ALA A 569 -48.30 22.25 -39.43
N PRO A 570 -47.60 23.18 -40.11
CA PRO A 570 -48.28 24.12 -40.99
C PRO A 570 -49.10 23.32 -42.00
N SER A 571 -50.40 23.53 -42.03
CA SER A 571 -51.26 22.93 -43.05
C SER A 571 -50.78 23.46 -44.40
N ASP A 572 -50.30 22.59 -45.28
CA ASP A 572 -50.14 22.94 -46.70
C ASP A 572 -51.48 23.51 -47.17
N GLY A 573 -51.47 24.81 -47.44
CA GLY A 573 -52.65 25.56 -47.83
C GLY A 573 -53.31 24.91 -49.03
N ALA A 574 -54.63 24.80 -48.92
CA ALA A 574 -55.59 24.59 -49.99
C ALA A 574 -55.03 24.74 -51.42
N SER A 575 -55.12 23.65 -52.16
CA SER A 575 -55.19 23.67 -53.62
C SER A 575 -56.10 24.81 -54.08
N GLU A 576 -55.52 25.87 -54.64
CA GLU A 576 -56.27 26.82 -55.46
C GLU A 576 -56.80 26.02 -56.66
N SER A 577 -58.08 25.69 -56.59
CA SER A 577 -58.85 25.17 -57.72
C SER A 577 -58.81 26.21 -58.85
N PRO A 578 -58.20 25.95 -60.01
CA PRO A 578 -58.25 26.90 -61.10
C PRO A 578 -59.68 26.94 -61.64
N SER A 579 -60.28 28.13 -61.55
CA SER A 579 -61.58 28.46 -62.12
C SER A 579 -61.58 28.24 -63.64
N ALA A 580 -62.67 27.66 -64.14
CA ALA A 580 -62.86 27.36 -65.55
C ALA A 580 -63.02 28.60 -66.45
N SER A 581 -62.71 28.38 -67.73
CA SER A 581 -63.13 29.11 -68.95
C SER A 581 -62.47 30.45 -69.30
N ALA A 582 -61.75 30.47 -70.42
CA ALA A 582 -62.32 30.90 -71.71
C ALA A 582 -61.37 30.59 -72.88
N SER A 583 -61.87 29.82 -73.86
CA SER A 583 -61.33 29.83 -75.23
C SER A 583 -61.59 31.19 -75.88
N PRO A 584 -60.73 31.60 -76.83
CA PRO A 584 -61.23 32.22 -78.04
C PRO A 584 -60.76 31.48 -79.29
N SER A 585 -61.73 31.27 -80.18
CA SER A 585 -61.61 30.82 -81.55
C SER A 585 -60.77 31.75 -82.41
N ALA A 586 -60.03 31.17 -83.36
CA ALA A 586 -60.03 31.41 -84.82
C ALA A 586 -58.65 31.15 -85.42
#